data_AF-A0A353ZDM3-F1
#
_entry.id   AF-A0A353ZDM3-F1
#
_cell.length_a   1.000
_cell.length_b   1.000
_cell.length_c   1.000
_cell.angle_alpha   90.00
_cell.angle_beta   90.00
_cell.angle_gamma   90.00
#
_symmetry.space_group_name_H-M   'P 1'
#
loop_
_entity.id
_entity.type
_entity.pdbx_description
1 polymer ?
#
loop_
_entity_poly.entity_id
_entity_poly.type
_entity_poly.pdbx_seq_one_letter_code
_entity_poly.pdbx_strand_id
1 'polypeptide(L)'
;MKTRTGTELPVETQAEPRKKRGVPEGLWIRCEGCGATIYKKTVDERMGICPEPGCQHHFYVPAWRRIEQLLDQDSFEEWFPDLTSLDPMGFADRKPYPARVKEEQAKTGLKDACIVGRGYLRGRPLICAITDSAFIMGSMGSVVGEKLTRSIEEATRLKLPLVIVSGSGGGARMHEGILSLMQMGKV
;
A
#
# COMPACT_ATOMS: atom_id res chain seq x y z
N MET A 1 58.07 26.83 -60.50
CA MET A 1 56.90 25.99 -60.85
C MET A 1 56.31 25.49 -59.53
N LYS A 2 55.15 26.00 -59.11
CA LYS A 2 53.84 25.29 -59.14
C LYS A 2 53.94 23.96 -58.36
N THR A 3 53.22 23.65 -57.28
CA THR A 3 51.84 24.04 -56.89
C THR A 3 51.47 23.39 -55.54
N ARG A 4 50.61 24.10 -54.78
CA ARG A 4 49.47 23.62 -53.95
C ARG A 4 49.72 22.87 -52.63
N THR A 5 49.69 23.67 -51.58
CA THR A 5 48.95 23.49 -50.32
C THR A 5 47.77 22.52 -50.35
N GLY A 6 47.79 21.52 -49.47
CA GLY A 6 46.61 20.77 -49.01
C GLY A 6 46.46 20.96 -47.51
N THR A 7 45.62 21.89 -47.09
CA THR A 7 45.24 22.09 -45.70
C THR A 7 44.05 21.17 -45.43
N GLU A 8 44.27 20.09 -44.68
CA GLU A 8 43.19 19.24 -44.19
C GLU A 8 42.39 20.02 -43.13
N LEU A 9 41.12 20.27 -43.42
CA LEU A 9 40.17 20.88 -42.49
C LEU A 9 39.83 19.89 -41.37
N PRO A 10 39.72 20.32 -40.10
CA PRO A 10 39.32 19.41 -39.03
C PRO A 10 37.85 18.99 -39.22
N VAL A 11 37.61 17.69 -39.12
CA VAL A 11 36.28 17.08 -39.13
C VAL A 11 35.54 17.54 -37.87
N GLU A 12 34.45 18.28 -38.06
CA GLU A 12 33.53 18.65 -36.98
C GLU A 12 32.87 17.39 -36.41
N THR A 13 33.25 17.03 -35.18
CA THR A 13 32.59 15.98 -34.42
C THR A 13 31.20 16.47 -34.01
N GLN A 14 30.17 16.00 -34.70
CA GLN A 14 28.78 16.26 -34.33
C GLN A 14 28.51 15.63 -32.96
N ALA A 15 28.26 16.47 -31.96
CA ALA A 15 27.87 16.02 -30.62
C ALA A 15 26.49 15.36 -30.69
N GLU A 16 26.41 14.08 -30.31
CA GLU A 16 25.14 13.36 -30.25
C GLU A 16 24.14 14.09 -29.33
N PRO A 17 22.86 14.21 -29.73
CA PRO A 17 21.87 14.87 -28.92
C PRO A 17 21.66 14.10 -27.61
N ARG A 18 22.00 14.74 -26.48
CA ARG A 18 21.75 14.24 -25.13
C ARG A 18 20.29 13.80 -25.03
N LYS A 19 20.04 12.48 -24.93
CA LYS A 19 18.70 11.94 -24.65
C LYS A 19 18.16 12.64 -23.42
N LYS A 20 17.13 13.48 -23.59
CA LYS A 20 16.42 14.11 -22.49
C LYS A 20 15.84 12.98 -21.65
N ARG A 21 16.46 12.71 -20.49
CA ARG A 21 15.89 11.84 -19.46
C ARG A 21 14.53 12.45 -19.10
N GLY A 22 13.44 11.81 -19.52
CA GLY A 22 12.10 12.21 -19.14
C GLY A 22 12.00 12.27 -17.62
N VAL A 23 11.40 13.33 -17.10
CA VAL A 23 11.11 13.44 -15.67
C VAL A 23 10.22 12.24 -15.31
N PRO A 24 10.58 11.41 -14.31
CA PRO A 24 9.74 10.30 -13.89
C PRO A 24 8.32 10.77 -13.56
N GLU A 25 7.31 10.09 -14.10
CA GLU A 25 5.91 10.35 -13.75
C GLU A 25 5.68 10.04 -12.25
N GLY A 26 4.75 10.77 -11.61
CA GLY A 26 4.37 10.53 -10.22
C GLY A 26 5.26 11.17 -9.14
N LEU A 27 6.19 12.05 -9.53
CA LEU A 27 7.01 12.82 -8.57
C LEU A 27 6.23 13.91 -7.82
N TRP A 28 5.15 14.40 -8.41
CA TRP A 28 4.32 15.48 -7.86
C TRP A 28 2.91 14.98 -7.60
N ILE A 29 2.35 15.34 -6.45
CA ILE A 29 0.96 15.01 -6.05
C ILE A 29 0.24 16.28 -5.61
N ARG A 30 -1.08 16.30 -5.75
CA ARG A 30 -1.92 17.41 -5.27
C ARG A 30 -2.51 17.06 -3.91
N CYS A 31 -2.41 17.96 -2.93
CA CYS A 31 -3.05 17.80 -1.63
C CYS A 31 -4.56 18.04 -1.73
N GLU A 32 -5.38 17.13 -1.22
CA GLU A 32 -6.83 17.33 -1.13
C GLU A 32 -7.21 18.34 -0.02
N GLY A 33 -6.35 18.52 0.99
CA GLY A 33 -6.59 19.46 2.10
C GLY A 33 -6.34 20.93 1.75
N CYS A 34 -5.23 21.25 1.07
CA CYS A 34 -4.85 22.64 0.75
C CYS A 34 -4.73 22.95 -0.75
N GLY A 35 -4.87 21.96 -1.63
CA GLY A 35 -4.75 22.13 -3.07
C GLY A 35 -3.31 22.30 -3.60
N ALA A 36 -2.31 22.36 -2.72
CA ALA A 36 -0.91 22.53 -3.10
C ALA A 36 -0.37 21.35 -3.90
N THR A 37 0.56 21.64 -4.81
CA THR A 37 1.31 20.62 -5.56
C THR A 37 2.60 20.33 -4.81
N ILE A 38 2.76 19.10 -4.34
CA ILE A 38 3.80 18.69 -3.40
C ILE A 38 4.67 17.61 -4.04
N TYR A 39 5.96 17.65 -3.74
CA TYR A 39 6.88 16.59 -4.11
C TYR A 39 6.64 15.34 -3.26
N LYS A 40 6.30 14.21 -3.90
CA LYS A 40 5.86 12.98 -3.24
C LYS A 40 6.87 12.47 -2.19
N LYS A 41 8.17 12.56 -2.50
CA LYS A 41 9.22 12.11 -1.58
C LYS A 41 9.18 12.85 -0.24
N THR A 42 8.85 14.14 -0.25
CA THR A 42 8.73 14.94 0.99
C THR A 42 7.54 14.48 1.84
N VAL A 43 6.46 14.02 1.21
CA VAL A 43 5.32 13.41 1.92
C VAL A 43 5.73 12.07 2.52
N ASP A 44 6.46 11.25 1.77
CA ASP A 44 6.96 9.95 2.26
C ASP A 44 7.91 10.13 3.46
N GLU A 45 8.84 11.08 3.38
CA GLU A 45 9.76 11.46 4.47
C GLU A 45 9.00 12.00 5.70
N ARG A 46 7.82 12.60 5.51
CA ARG A 46 6.93 13.09 6.57
C ARG A 46 5.80 12.10 6.91
N MET A 47 6.02 10.80 6.70
CA MET A 47 5.11 9.72 7.11
C MET A 47 3.70 9.79 6.51
N GLY A 48 3.57 10.37 5.30
CA GLY A 48 2.28 10.54 4.64
C GLY A 48 1.52 11.80 5.06
N ILE A 49 2.20 12.81 5.61
CA ILE A 49 1.57 14.08 6.04
C ILE A 49 1.97 15.22 5.10
N CYS A 50 1.00 16.06 4.76
CA CYS A 50 1.23 17.26 3.95
C CYS A 50 2.32 18.16 4.56
N PRO A 51 3.36 18.53 3.80
CA PRO A 51 4.44 19.38 4.28
C PRO A 51 4.02 20.84 4.45
N GLU A 52 2.96 21.26 3.77
CA GLU A 52 2.51 22.66 3.78
C GLU A 52 2.17 23.15 5.20
N PRO A 53 2.64 24.34 5.58
CA PRO A 53 2.36 24.92 6.89
C PRO A 53 0.85 24.99 7.16
N GLY A 54 0.41 24.45 8.30
CA GLY A 54 -0.97 24.50 8.75
C GLY A 54 -1.95 23.53 8.06
N CYS A 55 -1.55 22.79 7.01
CA CYS A 55 -2.48 21.87 6.33
C CYS A 55 -2.70 20.57 7.12
N GLN A 56 -1.62 19.89 7.54
CA GLN A 56 -1.66 18.62 8.30
C GLN A 56 -2.55 17.51 7.70
N HIS A 57 -2.88 17.57 6.40
CA HIS A 57 -3.64 16.53 5.73
C HIS A 57 -2.86 15.22 5.70
N HIS A 58 -3.53 14.11 6.04
CA HIS A 58 -2.97 12.76 6.01
C HIS A 58 -3.33 12.08 4.68
N PHE A 59 -2.32 11.79 3.89
CA PHE A 59 -2.48 11.01 2.67
C PHE A 59 -2.72 9.53 2.99
N TYR A 60 -3.27 8.82 2.02
CA TYR A 60 -3.33 7.36 2.06
C TYR A 60 -1.92 6.77 2.20
N VAL A 61 -1.78 5.82 3.13
CA VAL A 61 -0.54 5.07 3.38
C VAL A 61 -0.87 3.58 3.23
N PRO A 62 -0.24 2.87 2.27
CA PRO A 62 -0.43 1.43 2.10
C PRO A 62 -0.09 0.64 3.38
N ALA A 63 -0.74 -0.51 3.58
CA ALA A 63 -0.56 -1.32 4.79
C ALA A 63 0.91 -1.69 5.03
N TRP A 64 1.62 -2.17 4.00
CA TRP A 64 3.06 -2.47 4.12
C TRP A 64 3.90 -1.26 4.56
N ARG A 65 3.61 -0.07 4.02
CA ARG A 65 4.27 1.17 4.45
C ARG A 65 3.91 1.51 5.89
N ARG A 66 2.67 1.27 6.33
CA ARG A 66 2.28 1.49 7.72
C ARG A 66 3.00 0.55 8.67
N ILE A 67 3.25 -0.71 8.27
CA ILE A 67 4.07 -1.67 9.02
C ILE A 67 5.49 -1.13 9.20
N GLU A 68 6.14 -0.69 8.11
CA GLU A 68 7.49 -0.09 8.14
C GLU A 68 7.56 1.17 9.03
N GLN A 69 6.49 1.97 9.04
CA GLN A 69 6.41 3.18 9.87
C GLN A 69 6.20 2.88 11.36
N LEU A 70 5.53 1.78 11.68
CA LEU A 70 5.11 1.44 13.04
C LEU A 70 6.13 0.55 13.74
N LEU A 71 6.72 -0.42 13.03
CA LEU A 71 7.56 -1.45 13.62
C LEU A 71 9.05 -1.19 13.41
N ASP A 72 9.87 -1.83 14.23
CA ASP A 72 11.31 -1.83 14.09
C ASP A 72 11.70 -2.52 12.77
N GLN A 73 12.79 -2.05 12.17
CA GLN A 73 13.28 -2.56 10.89
C GLN A 73 13.52 -4.08 10.94
N ASP A 74 13.09 -4.78 9.88
CA ASP A 74 13.24 -6.23 9.69
C ASP A 74 12.66 -7.10 10.84
N SER A 75 11.71 -6.55 11.61
CA SER A 75 11.12 -7.26 12.76
C SER A 75 9.77 -7.91 12.48
N PHE A 76 9.15 -7.62 11.33
CA PHE A 76 7.80 -8.06 11.02
C PHE A 76 7.77 -9.48 10.46
N GLU A 77 7.01 -10.34 11.13
CA GLU A 77 6.67 -11.68 10.70
C GLU A 77 5.19 -11.71 10.31
N GLU A 78 4.89 -11.79 9.01
CA GLU A 78 3.51 -11.89 8.52
C GLU A 78 2.87 -13.23 8.90
N TRP A 79 1.62 -13.18 9.34
CA TRP A 79 0.81 -14.35 9.66
C TRP A 79 -0.32 -14.54 8.66
N PHE A 80 -0.59 -15.82 8.36
CA PHE A 80 -1.65 -16.26 7.45
C PHE A 80 -1.58 -15.62 6.04
N PRO A 81 -0.38 -15.55 5.40
CA PRO A 81 -0.23 -14.90 4.10
C PRO A 81 -1.07 -15.58 3.01
N ASP A 82 -1.34 -16.88 3.12
CA ASP A 82 -2.06 -17.63 2.09
C ASP A 82 -3.59 -17.54 2.18
N LEU A 83 -4.13 -16.90 3.23
CA LEU A 83 -5.58 -16.82 3.42
C LEU A 83 -6.22 -15.87 2.38
N THR A 84 -7.22 -16.36 1.66
CA THR A 84 -7.89 -15.65 0.56
C THR A 84 -9.40 -15.88 0.54
N SER A 85 -10.16 -14.91 0.01
CA SER A 85 -11.62 -14.99 -0.03
C SER A 85 -12.09 -16.07 -1.00
N LEU A 86 -13.11 -16.80 -0.57
CA LEU A 86 -13.89 -17.70 -1.41
C LEU A 86 -15.18 -17.00 -1.85
N ASP A 87 -15.95 -17.65 -2.73
CA ASP A 87 -17.27 -17.17 -3.16
C ASP A 87 -18.38 -18.13 -2.74
N PRO A 88 -18.77 -18.13 -1.45
CA PRO A 88 -19.82 -19.03 -0.94
C PRO A 88 -21.21 -18.68 -1.47
N MET A 89 -21.40 -17.46 -1.99
CA MET A 89 -22.69 -16.95 -2.45
C MET A 89 -22.86 -17.05 -3.97
N GLY A 90 -21.82 -17.39 -4.72
CA GLY A 90 -21.82 -17.30 -6.17
C GLY A 90 -22.09 -15.87 -6.66
N PHE A 91 -21.60 -14.86 -5.92
CA PHE A 91 -21.99 -13.47 -6.14
C PHE A 91 -21.42 -12.93 -7.46
N ALA A 92 -22.30 -12.37 -8.28
CA ALA A 92 -21.91 -11.68 -9.51
C ALA A 92 -22.70 -10.37 -9.65
N ASP A 93 -21.97 -9.28 -9.90
CA ASP A 93 -22.53 -8.03 -10.38
C ASP A 93 -22.08 -7.79 -11.83
N ARG A 94 -21.54 -6.61 -12.14
CA ARG A 94 -20.81 -6.36 -13.40
C ARG A 94 -19.66 -7.35 -13.62
N LYS A 95 -19.06 -7.89 -12.55
CA LYS A 95 -18.05 -8.94 -12.60
C LYS A 95 -18.27 -9.98 -11.48
N PRO A 96 -17.97 -11.26 -11.72
CA PRO A 96 -17.96 -12.27 -10.66
C PRO A 96 -17.03 -11.88 -9.51
N TYR A 97 -17.44 -12.16 -8.26
CA TYR A 97 -16.65 -11.80 -7.08
C TYR A 97 -15.22 -12.38 -7.10
N PRO A 98 -14.97 -13.66 -7.48
CA PRO A 98 -13.62 -14.19 -7.61
C PRO A 98 -12.74 -13.43 -8.61
N ALA A 99 -13.33 -12.95 -9.71
CA ALA A 99 -12.60 -12.17 -10.70
C ALA A 99 -12.20 -10.80 -10.13
N ARG A 100 -13.09 -10.16 -9.38
CA ARG A 100 -12.81 -8.91 -8.65
C ARG A 100 -11.69 -9.09 -7.63
N VAL A 101 -11.72 -10.17 -6.84
CA VAL A 101 -10.66 -10.47 -5.87
C VAL A 101 -9.31 -10.61 -6.58
N LYS A 102 -9.22 -11.39 -7.67
CA LYS A 102 -7.97 -11.56 -8.43
C LYS A 102 -7.45 -10.25 -9.01
N GLU A 103 -8.33 -9.38 -9.50
CA GLU A 103 -7.95 -8.07 -10.04
C GLU A 103 -7.38 -7.15 -8.94
N GLU A 104 -8.04 -7.08 -7.78
CA GLU A 104 -7.53 -6.29 -6.65
C GLU A 104 -6.23 -6.87 -6.08
N GLN A 105 -6.08 -8.20 -6.05
CA GLN A 105 -4.82 -8.87 -5.71
C GLN A 105 -3.69 -8.47 -6.66
N ALA A 106 -3.96 -8.47 -7.97
CA ALA A 106 -2.96 -8.06 -8.97
C ALA A 106 -2.60 -6.57 -8.86
N LYS A 107 -3.58 -5.72 -8.54
CA LYS A 107 -3.39 -4.27 -8.39
C LYS A 107 -2.64 -3.87 -7.13
N THR A 108 -2.94 -4.52 -6.01
CA THR A 108 -2.45 -4.13 -4.68
C THR A 108 -1.29 -4.98 -4.18
N GLY A 109 -1.15 -6.20 -4.69
CA GLY A 109 -0.25 -7.23 -4.14
C GLY A 109 -0.76 -7.86 -2.84
N LEU A 110 -1.92 -7.42 -2.32
CA LEU A 110 -2.51 -7.94 -1.09
C LEU A 110 -3.40 -9.15 -1.40
N LYS A 111 -3.41 -10.15 -0.52
CA LYS A 111 -4.30 -11.31 -0.65
C LYS A 111 -5.75 -11.01 -0.24
N ASP A 112 -5.89 -10.12 0.73
CA ASP A 112 -7.14 -9.48 1.14
C ASP A 112 -6.80 -8.13 1.80
N ALA A 113 -7.81 -7.36 2.20
CA ALA A 113 -7.74 -6.04 2.82
C ALA A 113 -7.13 -6.00 4.22
N CYS A 114 -6.40 -7.03 4.66
CA CYS A 114 -5.77 -7.06 5.97
C CYS A 114 -4.45 -7.83 5.97
N ILE A 115 -3.44 -7.21 6.56
CA ILE A 115 -2.14 -7.80 6.87
C ILE A 115 -2.05 -7.89 8.40
N VAL A 116 -1.67 -9.06 8.90
CA VAL A 116 -1.52 -9.30 10.34
C VAL A 116 -0.21 -10.00 10.59
N GLY A 117 0.33 -9.84 11.80
CA GLY A 117 1.58 -10.49 12.14
C GLY A 117 2.14 -10.01 13.47
N ARG A 118 3.33 -10.49 13.77
CA ARG A 118 4.09 -10.10 14.96
C ARG A 118 5.24 -9.20 14.56
N GLY A 119 5.60 -8.26 15.42
CA GLY A 119 6.86 -7.55 15.29
C GLY A 119 7.27 -6.88 16.59
N TYR A 120 8.20 -5.94 16.47
CA TYR A 120 8.74 -5.19 17.59
C TYR A 120 8.50 -3.69 17.39
N LEU A 121 8.18 -3.00 18.47
CA LEU A 121 8.15 -1.54 18.53
C LEU A 121 9.08 -1.10 19.65
N ARG A 122 10.20 -0.46 19.30
CA ARG A 122 11.24 -0.03 20.24
C ARG A 122 11.71 -1.19 21.12
N GLY A 123 11.94 -2.35 20.52
CA GLY A 123 12.38 -3.58 21.19
C GLY A 123 11.31 -4.30 21.99
N ARG A 124 10.03 -3.87 21.95
CA ARG A 124 8.93 -4.53 22.65
C ARG A 124 8.09 -5.36 21.67
N PRO A 125 7.89 -6.66 21.93
CA PRO A 125 7.09 -7.50 21.05
C PRO A 125 5.62 -7.10 21.13
N LEU A 126 4.96 -7.08 19.97
CA LEU A 126 3.53 -6.85 19.84
C LEU A 126 2.98 -7.60 18.63
N ILE A 127 1.67 -7.77 18.59
CA ILE A 127 0.95 -8.21 17.40
C ILE A 127 0.31 -6.99 16.76
N CYS A 128 0.37 -6.91 15.44
CA CYS A 128 -0.27 -5.84 14.70
C CYS A 128 -1.20 -6.39 13.63
N ALA A 129 -2.29 -5.66 13.40
CA ALA A 129 -3.19 -5.87 12.28
C ALA A 129 -3.44 -4.55 11.57
N ILE A 130 -3.28 -4.51 10.25
CA ILE A 130 -3.45 -3.32 9.44
C ILE A 130 -4.42 -3.63 8.33
N THR A 131 -5.51 -2.86 8.25
CA THR A 131 -6.46 -2.94 7.14
C THR A 131 -6.14 -1.91 6.07
N ASP A 132 -6.35 -2.26 4.79
CA ASP A 132 -5.96 -1.43 3.65
C ASP A 132 -7.16 -1.09 2.76
N SER A 133 -7.45 0.20 2.59
CA SER A 133 -8.53 0.68 1.73
C SER A 133 -8.31 0.44 0.23
N ALA A 134 -7.07 0.21 -0.22
CA ALA A 134 -6.81 -0.08 -1.62
C ALA A 134 -7.45 -1.39 -2.09
N PHE A 135 -7.68 -2.35 -1.18
CA PHE A 135 -8.33 -3.62 -1.49
C PHE A 135 -9.83 -3.55 -1.18
N ILE A 136 -10.66 -3.36 -2.22
CA ILE A 136 -12.14 -3.28 -2.09
C ILE A 136 -12.56 -2.30 -0.97
N MET A 137 -12.00 -1.08 -0.97
CA MET A 137 -12.24 -0.03 0.04
C MET A 137 -11.92 -0.46 1.49
N GLY A 138 -11.17 -1.53 1.67
CA GLY A 138 -10.86 -2.10 2.98
C GLY A 138 -12.05 -2.81 3.61
N SER A 139 -13.08 -3.13 2.83
CA SER A 139 -14.31 -3.73 3.35
C SER A 139 -14.03 -5.03 4.11
N MET A 140 -14.69 -5.24 5.24
CA MET A 140 -14.50 -6.42 6.08
C MET A 140 -15.35 -7.59 5.55
N GLY A 141 -14.68 -8.62 5.04
CA GLY A 141 -15.25 -9.93 4.71
C GLY A 141 -14.70 -11.03 5.62
N SER A 142 -14.98 -12.29 5.30
CA SER A 142 -14.63 -13.46 6.11
C SER A 142 -13.13 -13.57 6.38
N VAL A 143 -12.27 -13.26 5.40
CA VAL A 143 -10.81 -13.30 5.56
C VAL A 143 -10.32 -12.23 6.52
N VAL A 144 -10.79 -10.99 6.38
CA VAL A 144 -10.43 -9.90 7.29
C VAL A 144 -10.84 -10.26 8.71
N GLY A 145 -12.08 -10.71 8.90
CA GLY A 145 -12.56 -11.14 10.22
C GLY A 145 -11.75 -12.31 10.80
N GLU A 146 -11.45 -13.33 10.00
CA GLU A 146 -10.59 -14.46 10.42
C GLU A 146 -9.18 -14.02 10.82
N LYS A 147 -8.51 -13.19 10.02
CA LYS A 147 -7.17 -12.68 10.34
C LYS A 147 -7.18 -11.87 11.64
N LEU A 148 -8.18 -11.01 11.84
CA LEU A 148 -8.32 -10.20 13.04
C LEU A 148 -8.58 -11.07 14.27
N THR A 149 -9.57 -11.97 14.22
CA THR A 149 -9.88 -12.88 15.33
C THR A 149 -8.66 -13.71 15.73
N ARG A 150 -7.98 -14.35 14.78
CA ARG A 150 -6.77 -15.14 15.09
C ARG A 150 -5.67 -14.29 15.72
N SER A 151 -5.49 -13.05 15.26
CA SER A 151 -4.49 -12.15 15.83
C SER A 151 -4.83 -11.75 17.27
N ILE A 152 -6.11 -11.56 17.58
CA ILE A 152 -6.61 -11.28 18.94
C ILE A 152 -6.42 -12.50 19.85
N GLU A 153 -6.77 -13.69 19.37
CA GLU A 153 -6.58 -14.95 20.09
C GLU A 153 -5.10 -15.20 20.40
N GLU A 154 -4.22 -15.00 19.41
CA GLU A 154 -2.77 -15.14 19.59
C GLU A 154 -2.19 -14.08 20.54
N ALA A 155 -2.66 -12.83 20.47
CA ALA A 155 -2.26 -11.78 21.42
C ALA A 155 -2.67 -12.12 22.84
N THR A 156 -3.87 -12.65 23.01
CA THR A 156 -4.36 -13.12 24.31
C THR A 156 -3.53 -14.29 24.83
N ARG A 157 -3.26 -15.29 23.98
CA ARG A 157 -2.47 -16.49 24.31
C ARG A 157 -1.04 -16.14 24.71
N LEU A 158 -0.40 -15.27 23.94
CA LEU A 158 1.00 -14.85 24.16
C LEU A 158 1.14 -13.73 25.20
N LYS A 159 0.04 -13.14 25.65
CA LYS A 159 0.00 -11.96 26.55
C LYS A 159 0.79 -10.78 25.98
N LEU A 160 0.65 -10.55 24.66
CA LEU A 160 1.30 -9.45 23.97
C LEU A 160 0.30 -8.31 23.71
N PRO A 161 0.76 -7.05 23.68
CA PRO A 161 -0.05 -5.95 23.19
C PRO A 161 -0.50 -6.20 21.75
N LEU A 162 -1.73 -5.79 21.43
CA LEU A 162 -2.28 -5.80 20.08
C LEU A 162 -2.51 -4.36 19.60
N VAL A 163 -2.03 -4.05 18.40
CA VAL A 163 -2.28 -2.78 17.73
C VAL A 163 -3.03 -3.02 16.42
N ILE A 164 -4.24 -2.48 16.30
CA ILE A 164 -5.01 -2.54 15.05
C ILE A 164 -5.05 -1.15 14.44
N VAL A 165 -4.49 -0.99 13.24
CA VAL A 165 -4.62 0.22 12.44
C VAL A 165 -5.74 0.01 11.44
N SER A 166 -6.90 0.60 11.73
CA SER A 166 -8.05 0.54 10.84
C SER A 166 -7.91 1.57 9.72
N GLY A 167 -7.53 1.11 8.53
CA GLY A 167 -7.53 1.88 7.29
C GLY A 167 -8.75 1.60 6.42
N SER A 168 -9.75 0.86 6.91
CA SER A 168 -10.94 0.47 6.14
C SER A 168 -11.98 1.59 6.09
N GLY A 169 -12.32 2.06 4.89
CA GLY A 169 -13.42 3.01 4.68
C GLY A 169 -14.74 2.37 4.22
N GLY A 170 -14.71 1.09 3.80
CA GLY A 170 -15.79 0.47 3.01
C GLY A 170 -16.86 -0.32 3.78
N GLY A 171 -16.78 -0.43 5.11
CA GLY A 171 -17.76 -1.17 5.91
C GLY A 171 -17.74 -2.68 5.66
N ALA A 172 -18.90 -3.35 5.75
CA ALA A 172 -19.04 -4.78 5.50
C ALA A 172 -18.92 -5.12 4.01
N ARG A 173 -18.25 -6.22 3.68
CA ARG A 173 -18.08 -6.65 2.27
C ARG A 173 -19.36 -7.25 1.71
N MET A 174 -20.11 -6.43 0.97
CA MET A 174 -21.42 -6.81 0.41
C MET A 174 -21.40 -8.12 -0.41
N HIS A 175 -20.29 -8.41 -1.09
CA HIS A 175 -20.12 -9.62 -1.90
C HIS A 175 -20.26 -10.93 -1.11
N GLU A 176 -19.99 -10.90 0.21
CA GLU A 176 -20.14 -12.07 1.09
C GLU A 176 -21.42 -11.99 1.95
N GLY A 177 -22.24 -10.94 1.76
CA GLY A 177 -23.55 -10.79 2.41
C GLY A 177 -23.50 -10.85 3.94
N ILE A 178 -24.32 -11.75 4.50
CA ILE A 178 -24.46 -11.92 5.96
C ILE A 178 -23.14 -12.33 6.63
N LEU A 179 -22.25 -13.06 5.92
CA LEU A 179 -20.97 -13.48 6.48
C LEU A 179 -20.11 -12.28 6.87
N SER A 180 -20.14 -11.20 6.09
CA SER A 180 -19.44 -9.95 6.40
C SER A 180 -20.00 -9.25 7.62
N LEU A 181 -21.32 -9.21 7.78
CA LEU A 181 -21.96 -8.62 8.96
C LEU A 181 -21.58 -9.39 10.24
N MET A 182 -21.59 -10.72 10.17
CA MET A 182 -21.25 -11.58 11.30
C MET A 182 -19.79 -11.42 11.77
N GLN A 183 -18.89 -10.89 10.94
CA GLN A 183 -17.52 -10.62 11.38
C GLN A 183 -17.46 -9.55 12.48
N MET A 184 -18.43 -8.63 12.57
CA MET A 184 -18.49 -7.63 13.65
C MET A 184 -18.75 -8.25 15.02
N GLY A 185 -19.43 -9.39 15.09
CA GLY A 185 -19.66 -10.12 16.35
C GLY A 185 -18.57 -11.15 16.65
N LYS A 186 -17.78 -11.52 15.64
CA LYS A 186 -16.70 -12.51 15.76
C LYS A 186 -15.38 -11.89 16.20
N VAL A 187 -15.04 -10.71 15.66
CA VAL A 187 -13.86 -9.91 16.03
C VAL A 187 -14.11 -9.22 17.36
#